data_AF-A0A0G2GGI6-F1
#
_entry.id   AF-A0A0G2GGI6-F1
#
_cell.length_a   1.000
_cell.length_b   1.000
_cell.length_c   1.000
_cell.angle_alpha   90.00
_cell.angle_beta   90.00
_cell.angle_gamma   90.00
#
_symmetry.space_group_name_H-M   'P 1'
#
loop_
_entity.id
_entity.type
_entity.pdbx_description
1 polymer ?
#
loop_
_entity_poly.entity_id
_entity_poly.type
_entity_poly.pdbx_seq_one_letter_code
_entity_poly.pdbx_strand_id
1 'polypeptide(L)'
;MWTDYSQSGKLYIQTAINYHTSATVRWDKWFGYAYPEVVDWNVNATTLASNVRAKVNQLYNPSAGKSSKKTKRVATRPSRWWKGNGLGSVERVNLKRFHELDVNNLEQQWIANLNVDKHVLNASFNIDVFLGNPPANKDDWPLATNLLGTFVVLSSAGASPMGNEVQKFGQIQLTASLASAVSNGVIADLSEASVIPLLKSSLQAHLRARNGESIEDLSSLVITISSRKVTPASSIYDFPGYGDWVDYPEITEQVVTR
;
A
#
# COMPACT_ATOMS: atom_id res chain seq x y z
N MET A 1 3.23 -30.01 -46.31
CA MET A 1 2.43 -30.11 -45.07
C MET A 1 3.31 -29.62 -43.93
N TRP A 2 3.14 -28.37 -43.53
CA TRP A 2 3.77 -27.83 -42.34
C TRP A 2 2.83 -28.12 -41.17
N THR A 3 3.26 -28.97 -40.25
CA THR A 3 2.53 -29.27 -39.02
C THR A 3 2.61 -28.05 -38.10
N ASP A 4 1.45 -27.51 -37.80
CA ASP A 4 1.22 -26.39 -36.92
C ASP A 4 1.59 -26.77 -35.47
N TYR A 5 2.77 -26.34 -35.02
CA TYR A 5 3.13 -26.38 -33.61
C TYR A 5 2.49 -25.17 -32.93
N SER A 6 1.19 -25.26 -32.62
CA SER A 6 0.62 -24.39 -31.59
C SER A 6 1.18 -24.84 -30.24
N GLN A 7 2.39 -24.39 -29.92
CA GLN A 7 2.91 -24.48 -28.56
C GLN A 7 2.04 -23.58 -27.68
N SER A 8 0.98 -24.16 -27.11
CA SER A 8 0.26 -23.51 -26.02
C SER A 8 1.26 -23.33 -24.88
N GLY A 9 1.71 -22.09 -24.69
CA GLY A 9 2.86 -21.73 -23.87
C GLY A 9 2.71 -22.12 -22.41
N LYS A 10 3.20 -23.32 -22.06
CA LYS A 10 3.56 -23.69 -20.69
C LYS A 10 5.05 -23.97 -20.66
N LEU A 11 5.83 -22.94 -20.30
CA LEU A 11 7.30 -22.97 -20.33
C LEU A 11 7.93 -23.66 -19.10
N TYR A 12 7.13 -24.21 -18.19
CA TYR A 12 7.61 -24.80 -16.92
C TYR A 12 7.29 -26.30 -16.85
N ILE A 13 8.26 -27.10 -17.29
CA ILE A 13 8.15 -28.55 -17.47
C ILE A 13 8.77 -29.27 -16.27
N GLN A 14 7.99 -30.12 -15.59
CA GLN A 14 8.45 -30.96 -14.48
C GLN A 14 9.11 -32.25 -14.99
N THR A 15 8.53 -32.86 -16.03
CA THR A 15 9.07 -34.01 -16.78
C THR A 15 8.66 -33.87 -18.24
N ALA A 16 9.22 -34.64 -19.18
CA ALA A 16 8.94 -34.53 -20.62
C ALA A 16 7.45 -34.42 -21.02
N ILE A 17 6.53 -34.92 -20.18
CA ILE A 17 5.07 -34.89 -20.41
C ILE A 17 4.25 -34.21 -19.30
N ASN A 18 4.88 -33.73 -18.23
CA ASN A 18 4.18 -33.09 -17.11
C ASN A 18 4.65 -31.66 -16.89
N TYR A 19 3.70 -30.75 -16.68
CA TYR A 19 3.97 -29.35 -16.35
C TYR A 19 3.85 -29.10 -14.85
N HIS A 20 4.56 -28.09 -14.37
CA HIS A 20 4.38 -27.61 -13.01
C HIS A 20 2.96 -27.06 -12.79
N THR A 21 2.45 -27.29 -11.59
CA THR A 21 1.20 -26.73 -11.07
C THR A 21 1.51 -25.99 -9.78
N SER A 22 0.62 -25.12 -9.30
CA SER A 22 0.78 -24.44 -8.01
C SER A 22 1.01 -25.43 -6.85
N ALA A 23 0.46 -26.64 -6.93
CA ALA A 23 0.69 -27.69 -5.94
C ALA A 23 2.12 -28.27 -6.02
N THR A 24 2.65 -28.49 -7.23
CA THR A 24 3.99 -29.03 -7.44
C THR A 24 5.11 -27.99 -7.32
N VAL A 25 4.78 -26.72 -7.07
CA VAL A 25 5.76 -25.65 -6.79
C VAL A 25 5.59 -25.03 -5.38
N ARG A 26 4.79 -25.65 -4.50
CA ARG A 26 4.54 -25.14 -3.15
C ARG A 26 5.81 -25.07 -2.29
N TRP A 27 6.76 -25.98 -2.53
CA TRP A 27 7.99 -26.10 -1.74
C TRP A 27 9.19 -25.75 -2.60
N ASP A 28 9.91 -24.71 -2.21
CA ASP A 28 11.16 -24.23 -2.82
C ASP A 28 12.28 -25.28 -2.78
N LYS A 29 12.32 -26.12 -1.73
CA LYS A 29 13.30 -27.22 -1.61
C LYS A 29 13.32 -28.18 -2.81
N TRP A 30 12.20 -28.32 -3.53
CA TRP A 30 12.15 -29.16 -4.74
C TRP A 30 12.95 -28.58 -5.90
N PHE A 31 13.32 -27.31 -5.82
CA PHE A 31 14.15 -26.60 -6.78
C PHE A 31 15.58 -26.39 -6.27
N GLY A 32 15.95 -26.99 -5.14
CA GLY A 32 17.32 -26.94 -4.61
C GLY A 32 17.73 -25.58 -4.03
N TYR A 33 16.77 -24.72 -3.68
CA TYR A 33 17.04 -23.45 -3.00
C TYR A 33 16.12 -23.26 -1.79
N ALA A 34 16.54 -22.35 -0.90
CA ALA A 34 15.77 -21.89 0.25
C ALA A 34 16.17 -20.43 0.58
N TYR A 35 15.36 -19.75 1.37
CA TYR A 35 15.66 -18.41 1.87
C TYR A 35 16.26 -18.46 3.29
N PRO A 36 17.25 -17.60 3.63
CA PRO A 36 17.82 -17.55 4.99
C PRO A 36 16.80 -17.32 6.11
N GLU A 37 15.67 -16.68 5.79
CA GLU A 37 14.58 -16.40 6.72
C GLU A 37 13.61 -17.59 6.89
N VAL A 38 13.62 -18.56 5.97
CA VAL A 38 12.65 -19.68 5.90
C VAL A 38 13.40 -21.02 5.96
N VAL A 39 14.16 -21.19 7.04
CA VAL A 39 14.93 -22.43 7.29
C VAL A 39 13.99 -23.52 7.79
N ASP A 40 13.53 -24.39 6.89
CA ASP A 40 12.56 -25.46 7.17
C ASP A 40 13.21 -26.81 7.57
N TRP A 41 14.53 -26.93 7.49
CA TRP A 41 15.26 -28.14 7.87
C TRP A 41 15.50 -28.22 9.38
N ASN A 42 15.42 -29.45 9.93
CA ASN A 42 15.65 -29.76 11.35
C ASN A 42 14.75 -29.02 12.34
N VAL A 43 13.62 -28.45 11.90
CA VAL A 43 12.63 -27.79 12.75
C VAL A 43 11.21 -28.26 12.41
N ASN A 44 10.31 -28.25 13.39
CA ASN A 44 8.90 -28.52 13.13
C ASN A 44 8.18 -27.25 12.64
N ALA A 45 6.95 -27.41 12.11
CA ALA A 45 6.17 -26.32 11.54
C ALA A 45 5.93 -25.15 12.51
N THR A 46 5.69 -25.44 13.80
CA THR A 46 5.47 -24.42 14.84
C THR A 46 6.73 -23.58 15.08
N THR A 47 7.89 -24.23 15.14
CA THR A 47 9.18 -23.57 15.34
C THR A 47 9.55 -22.75 14.11
N LEU A 48 9.36 -23.30 12.90
CA LEU A 48 9.54 -22.57 11.64
C LEU A 48 8.68 -21.31 11.62
N ALA A 49 7.39 -21.41 11.90
CA ALA A 49 6.49 -20.27 11.93
C ALA A 49 6.90 -19.22 12.98
N SER A 50 7.44 -19.64 14.13
CA SER A 50 7.98 -18.73 15.15
C SER A 50 9.24 -18.01 14.68
N ASN A 51 10.17 -18.73 14.05
CA ASN A 51 11.42 -18.18 13.53
C ASN A 51 11.14 -17.17 12.41
N VAL A 52 10.23 -17.50 11.49
CA VAL A 52 9.81 -16.59 10.42
C VAL A 52 9.16 -15.34 10.99
N ARG A 53 8.26 -15.46 11.98
CA ARG A 53 7.67 -14.30 12.68
C ARG A 53 8.74 -13.38 13.28
N ALA A 54 9.72 -13.97 13.96
CA ALA A 54 10.86 -13.23 14.51
C ALA A 54 11.66 -12.49 13.44
N LYS A 55 11.92 -13.13 12.29
CA LYS A 55 12.63 -12.51 11.17
C LYS A 55 11.83 -11.38 10.52
N VAL A 56 10.54 -11.57 10.30
CA VAL A 56 9.64 -10.52 9.78
C VAL A 56 9.62 -9.32 10.71
N ASN A 57 9.44 -9.53 12.01
CA ASN A 57 9.47 -8.44 12.98
C ASN A 57 10.86 -7.78 13.04
N GLN A 58 11.95 -8.54 13.00
CA GLN A 58 13.30 -7.96 12.99
C GLN A 58 13.53 -7.06 11.77
N LEU A 59 13.07 -7.47 10.58
CA LEU A 59 13.30 -6.76 9.32
C LEU A 59 12.34 -5.57 9.13
N TYR A 60 11.07 -5.72 9.52
CA TYR A 60 10.03 -4.77 9.17
C TYR A 60 9.38 -4.07 10.37
N ASN A 61 9.55 -4.56 11.60
CA ASN A 61 9.11 -3.89 12.83
C ASN A 61 10.16 -4.02 13.95
N PRO A 62 11.34 -3.38 13.82
CA PRO A 62 12.45 -3.55 14.77
C PRO A 62 12.14 -3.09 16.21
N SER A 63 11.00 -2.44 16.42
CA SER A 63 10.45 -2.04 17.72
C SER A 63 9.47 -3.06 18.32
N ALA A 64 9.11 -4.14 17.60
CA ALA A 64 8.17 -5.16 18.06
C ALA A 64 8.54 -5.70 19.45
N GLY A 65 7.57 -5.70 20.37
CA GLY A 65 7.77 -6.15 21.75
C GLY A 65 8.66 -5.26 22.62
N LYS A 66 9.20 -4.14 22.11
CA LYS A 66 9.78 -3.10 22.97
C LYS A 66 8.62 -2.23 23.43
N SER A 67 8.42 -2.09 24.75
CA SER A 67 7.43 -1.13 25.26
C SER A 67 7.67 0.21 24.58
N SER A 68 6.66 0.68 23.83
CA SER A 68 6.66 1.99 23.21
C SER A 68 7.10 2.99 24.27
N LYS A 69 8.29 3.57 24.08
CA LYS A 69 8.71 4.71 24.90
C LYS A 69 7.74 5.79 24.52
N LYS A 70 6.68 5.97 25.33
CA LYS A 70 5.60 6.96 25.19
C LYS A 70 6.07 8.07 24.27
N THR A 71 5.59 8.08 23.04
CA THR A 71 5.90 9.12 22.05
C THR A 71 5.83 10.43 22.79
N LYS A 72 6.96 11.13 22.90
CA LYS A 72 7.04 12.40 23.63
C LYS A 72 5.88 13.23 23.11
N ARG A 73 4.91 13.54 23.99
CA ARG A 73 3.78 14.40 23.67
C ARG A 73 4.37 15.69 23.10
N VAL A 74 4.35 15.83 21.78
CA VAL A 74 4.81 17.03 21.12
C VAL A 74 3.90 18.14 21.63
N ALA A 75 4.54 19.17 22.18
CA ALA A 75 3.87 20.24 22.90
C ALA A 75 2.76 20.85 22.06
N THR A 76 1.61 21.05 22.70
CA THR A 76 0.41 21.72 22.20
C THR A 76 0.73 23.18 21.90
N ARG A 77 1.40 23.45 20.78
CA ARG A 77 1.44 24.79 20.18
C ARG A 77 0.80 24.64 18.82
N PRO A 78 -0.49 24.98 18.66
CA PRO A 78 -1.07 25.07 17.33
C PRO A 78 -0.25 26.10 16.56
N SER A 79 0.49 25.63 15.58
CA SER A 79 1.31 26.48 14.76
C SER A 79 0.38 27.39 13.96
N ARG A 80 0.53 28.69 14.14
CA ARG A 80 -0.34 29.77 13.64
C ARG A 80 -0.10 30.09 12.16
N TRP A 81 -0.11 29.08 11.28
CA TRP A 81 0.23 29.23 9.85
C TRP A 81 -0.68 28.38 8.95
N TRP A 82 -1.89 28.91 8.69
CA TRP A 82 -2.79 28.44 7.62
C TRP A 82 -2.95 29.52 6.53
N LYS A 83 -1.93 30.36 6.29
CA LYS A 83 -2.01 31.39 5.24
C LYS A 83 -0.80 31.31 4.32
N GLY A 84 -1.00 30.64 3.19
CA GLY A 84 -0.10 30.61 2.04
C GLY A 84 0.11 29.19 1.53
N ASN A 85 -0.53 28.82 0.41
CA ASN A 85 -0.25 27.66 -0.47
C ASN A 85 0.65 26.54 0.08
N GLY A 86 0.27 25.84 1.15
CA GLY A 86 1.21 24.99 1.88
C GLY A 86 0.60 23.81 2.63
N LEU A 87 0.29 22.73 1.91
CA LEU A 87 0.29 21.36 2.46
C LEU A 87 1.74 20.82 2.58
N GLY A 88 2.71 21.69 2.88
CA GLY A 88 4.11 21.32 3.11
C GLY A 88 4.37 20.62 4.46
N SER A 89 3.33 20.22 5.18
CA SER A 89 3.41 19.68 6.54
C SER A 89 3.00 18.20 6.65
N VAL A 90 2.52 17.60 5.56
CA VAL A 90 2.36 16.14 5.43
C VAL A 90 3.38 15.65 4.42
N GLU A 91 4.64 15.64 4.86
CA GLU A 91 5.76 15.19 4.05
C GLU A 91 5.75 13.67 3.89
N ARG A 92 6.17 13.21 2.72
CA ARG A 92 6.49 11.81 2.40
C ARG A 92 7.42 11.27 3.47
N VAL A 93 6.92 10.29 4.21
CA VAL A 93 7.66 9.69 5.32
C VAL A 93 8.73 8.76 4.78
N ASN A 94 10.00 9.13 4.97
CA ASN A 94 11.13 8.24 4.70
C ASN A 94 11.28 7.17 5.79
N LEU A 95 12.09 6.14 5.54
CA LEU A 95 12.26 5.00 6.44
C LEU A 95 12.70 5.40 7.85
N LYS A 96 13.60 6.38 7.97
CA LYS A 96 14.07 6.88 9.28
C LYS A 96 12.89 7.47 10.06
N ARG A 97 12.12 8.35 9.43
CA ARG A 97 10.95 8.97 10.05
C ARG A 97 9.86 7.95 10.38
N PHE A 98 9.67 6.95 9.52
CA PHE A 98 8.74 5.84 9.75
C PHE A 98 9.06 5.09 11.06
N HIS A 99 10.34 4.79 11.29
CA HIS A 99 10.79 4.15 12.54
C HIS A 99 10.72 5.09 13.75
N GLU A 100 11.05 6.37 13.60
CA GLU A 100 10.93 7.37 14.67
C GLU A 100 9.49 7.54 15.17
N LEU A 101 8.53 7.49 14.25
CA LEU A 101 7.10 7.58 14.54
C LEU A 101 6.51 6.25 15.03
N ASP A 102 7.30 5.17 15.00
CA ASP A 102 6.91 3.83 15.40
C ASP A 102 5.61 3.36 14.72
N VAL A 103 5.48 3.65 13.41
CA VAL A 103 4.20 3.56 12.66
C VAL A 103 3.55 2.17 12.76
N ASN A 104 4.35 1.10 12.76
CA ASN A 104 3.85 -0.27 12.84
C ASN A 104 3.25 -0.64 14.21
N ASN A 105 3.50 0.16 15.24
CA ASN A 105 2.99 -0.05 16.59
C ASN A 105 1.96 1.02 17.00
N LEU A 106 1.44 1.80 16.04
CA LEU A 106 0.32 2.69 16.26
C LEU A 106 -0.98 1.90 16.39
N GLU A 107 -1.83 2.29 17.35
CA GLU A 107 -3.08 1.59 17.67
C GLU A 107 -4.20 1.82 16.65
N GLN A 108 -3.98 2.70 15.68
CA GLN A 108 -4.91 3.01 14.60
C GLN A 108 -4.17 2.98 13.27
N GLN A 109 -4.70 2.23 12.31
CA GLN A 109 -4.22 2.23 10.93
C GLN A 109 -5.28 2.80 9.99
N TRP A 110 -4.80 3.50 8.96
CA TRP A 110 -5.59 4.13 7.92
C TRP A 110 -5.07 3.73 6.54
N ILE A 111 -5.99 3.41 5.65
CA ILE A 111 -5.70 2.94 4.29
C ILE A 111 -6.64 3.61 3.29
N ALA A 112 -6.18 3.72 2.04
CA ALA A 112 -7.02 3.96 0.89
C ALA A 112 -7.06 2.67 0.05
N ASN A 113 -8.22 2.03 -0.03
CA ASN A 113 -8.49 0.93 -0.93
C ASN A 113 -8.87 1.50 -2.29
N LEU A 114 -8.22 1.02 -3.33
CA LEU A 114 -8.45 1.41 -4.71
C LEU A 114 -9.12 0.25 -5.43
N ASN A 115 -10.17 0.53 -6.18
CA ASN A 115 -10.75 -0.40 -7.13
C ASN A 115 -10.88 0.29 -8.49
N VAL A 116 -10.39 -0.37 -9.53
CA VAL A 116 -10.36 0.20 -10.89
C VAL A 116 -10.43 -0.91 -11.93
N ASP A 117 -11.07 -0.64 -13.07
CA ASP A 117 -10.98 -1.55 -14.20
C ASP A 117 -9.57 -1.50 -14.84
N LYS A 118 -8.94 -2.66 -14.93
CA LYS A 118 -7.63 -2.85 -15.59
C LYS A 118 -7.63 -2.35 -17.05
N HIS A 119 -8.77 -2.41 -17.71
CA HIS A 119 -8.89 -2.18 -19.15
C HIS A 119 -9.47 -0.82 -19.52
N VAL A 120 -9.81 0.04 -18.55
CA VAL A 120 -10.41 1.38 -18.79
C VAL A 120 -9.62 2.22 -19.79
N LEU A 121 -8.29 2.12 -19.80
CA LEU A 121 -7.42 2.90 -20.68
C LEU A 121 -6.75 2.08 -21.80
N ASN A 122 -7.05 0.77 -21.90
CA ASN A 122 -6.40 -0.19 -22.80
C ASN A 122 -4.85 -0.09 -22.84
N ALA A 123 -4.26 0.39 -21.75
CA ALA A 123 -2.84 0.66 -21.57
C ALA A 123 -2.51 0.59 -20.08
N SER A 124 -1.22 0.48 -19.75
CA SER A 124 -0.78 0.58 -18.36
C SER A 124 -0.80 2.04 -17.89
N PHE A 125 -1.22 2.26 -16.66
CA PHE A 125 -1.32 3.59 -16.05
C PHE A 125 -1.03 3.54 -14.56
N ASN A 126 -0.84 4.70 -13.96
CA ASN A 126 -0.60 4.91 -12.54
C ASN A 126 -1.81 5.64 -11.93
N ILE A 127 -2.15 5.28 -10.70
CA ILE A 127 -3.05 6.04 -9.83
C ILE A 127 -2.16 6.70 -8.77
N ASP A 128 -1.99 8.00 -8.84
CA ASP A 128 -1.24 8.80 -7.87
C ASP A 128 -2.22 9.43 -6.87
N VAL A 129 -2.02 9.16 -5.58
CA VAL A 129 -2.87 9.70 -4.51
C VAL A 129 -2.08 10.72 -3.70
N PHE A 130 -2.59 11.94 -3.63
CA PHE A 130 -1.98 13.08 -2.96
C PHE A 130 -2.80 13.51 -1.76
N LEU A 131 -2.12 14.12 -0.80
CA LEU A 131 -2.75 14.94 0.21
C LEU A 131 -2.48 16.41 -0.12
N GLY A 132 -3.48 17.10 -0.62
CA GLY A 132 -3.39 18.44 -1.16
C GLY A 132 -3.22 18.45 -2.67
N ASN A 133 -3.01 19.64 -3.21
CA ASN A 133 -2.81 19.80 -4.65
C ASN A 133 -1.46 19.19 -5.08
N PRO A 134 -1.42 18.41 -6.16
CA PRO A 134 -0.15 17.97 -6.73
C PRO A 134 0.65 19.16 -7.30
N PRO A 135 1.97 19.00 -7.52
CA PRO A 135 2.77 20.00 -8.24
C PRO A 135 2.17 20.33 -9.61
N ALA A 136 2.33 21.58 -10.06
CA ALA A 136 1.82 22.03 -11.35
C ALA A 136 2.47 21.29 -12.53
N ASN A 137 3.76 20.95 -12.39
CA ASN A 137 4.47 20.13 -13.35
C ASN A 137 4.25 18.64 -13.05
N LYS A 138 3.70 17.91 -14.03
CA LYS A 138 3.35 16.49 -13.90
C LYS A 138 4.57 15.58 -13.75
N ASP A 139 5.71 15.98 -14.30
CA ASP A 139 6.96 15.22 -14.18
C ASP A 139 7.48 15.18 -12.74
N ASP A 140 7.08 16.14 -11.90
CA ASP A 140 7.50 16.23 -10.50
C ASP A 140 6.61 15.38 -9.57
N TRP A 141 5.49 14.84 -10.06
CA TRP A 141 4.53 14.08 -9.26
C TRP A 141 5.15 12.89 -8.50
N PRO A 142 6.00 12.03 -9.09
CA PRO A 142 6.60 10.89 -8.38
C PRO A 142 7.49 11.29 -7.19
N LEU A 143 7.98 12.53 -7.19
CA LEU A 143 8.86 13.11 -6.19
C LEU A 143 8.14 14.08 -5.25
N ALA A 144 6.86 14.34 -5.48
CA ALA A 144 6.08 15.28 -4.70
C ALA A 144 6.08 14.88 -3.21
N THR A 145 6.33 15.86 -2.35
CA THR A 145 6.38 15.64 -0.90
C THR A 145 5.03 15.26 -0.32
N ASN A 146 3.94 15.62 -1.01
CA ASN A 146 2.58 15.33 -0.59
C ASN A 146 1.94 14.13 -1.31
N LEU A 147 2.73 13.37 -2.08
CA LEU A 147 2.31 12.08 -2.64
C LEU A 147 2.23 11.03 -1.52
N LEU A 148 1.04 10.49 -1.29
CA LEU A 148 0.79 9.42 -0.31
C LEU A 148 1.21 8.06 -0.87
N GLY A 149 1.03 7.85 -2.17
CA GLY A 149 1.49 6.65 -2.87
C GLY A 149 1.03 6.59 -4.32
N THR A 150 1.64 5.67 -5.05
CA THR A 150 1.30 5.36 -6.44
C THR A 150 0.92 3.89 -6.54
N PHE A 151 -0.22 3.61 -7.16
CA PHE A 151 -0.62 2.26 -7.54
C PHE A 151 -0.52 2.08 -9.05
N VAL A 152 0.20 1.05 -9.49
CA VAL A 152 0.46 0.80 -10.92
C VAL A 152 -0.49 -0.27 -11.43
N VAL A 153 -1.29 0.10 -12.44
CA VAL A 153 -2.15 -0.83 -13.17
C VAL A 153 -1.41 -1.29 -14.41
N LEU A 154 -0.91 -2.53 -14.35
CA LEU A 154 -0.26 -3.17 -15.48
C LEU A 154 -1.29 -3.80 -16.40
N SER A 155 -1.45 -3.21 -17.58
CA SER A 155 -2.34 -3.67 -18.64
C SER A 155 -1.56 -4.01 -19.91
N SER A 156 -1.94 -5.12 -20.51
CA SER A 156 -1.42 -5.60 -21.79
C SER A 156 -2.33 -5.11 -22.90
N ALA A 157 -1.82 -4.23 -23.76
CA ALA A 157 -2.57 -3.69 -24.89
C ALA A 157 -3.12 -4.83 -25.76
N GLY A 158 -4.42 -4.80 -26.04
CA GLY A 158 -5.09 -5.79 -26.89
C GLY A 158 -5.38 -7.15 -26.22
N ALA A 159 -5.08 -7.31 -24.94
CA ALA A 159 -5.33 -8.56 -24.20
C ALA A 159 -6.53 -8.45 -23.24
N SER A 160 -7.55 -7.68 -23.60
CA SER A 160 -8.86 -7.78 -22.95
C SER A 160 -9.45 -9.14 -23.31
N PRO A 161 -9.51 -10.11 -22.37
CA PRO A 161 -10.09 -11.40 -22.66
C PRO A 161 -11.59 -11.18 -22.80
N MET A 162 -12.07 -11.08 -24.05
CA MET A 162 -13.49 -11.09 -24.40
C MET A 162 -14.33 -9.89 -23.91
N GLY A 163 -13.72 -8.72 -23.66
CA GLY A 163 -14.47 -7.49 -23.35
C GLY A 163 -15.06 -7.40 -21.94
N ASN A 164 -14.61 -8.25 -21.01
CA ASN A 164 -15.04 -8.19 -19.62
C ASN A 164 -14.23 -7.16 -18.82
N GLU A 165 -14.92 -6.48 -17.90
CA GLU A 165 -14.29 -5.64 -16.87
C GLU A 165 -13.43 -6.52 -15.95
N VAL A 166 -12.18 -6.12 -15.74
CA VAL A 166 -11.26 -6.84 -14.86
C VAL A 166 -10.87 -5.92 -13.72
N GLN A 167 -11.60 -6.06 -12.60
CA GLN A 167 -11.35 -5.27 -11.39
C GLN A 167 -9.94 -5.52 -10.85
N LYS A 168 -9.25 -4.43 -10.53
CA LYS A 168 -7.95 -4.42 -9.87
C LYS A 168 -8.07 -3.69 -8.54
N PHE A 169 -7.75 -4.44 -7.50
CA PHE A 169 -7.70 -3.94 -6.13
C PHE A 169 -6.28 -3.51 -5.78
N GLY A 170 -6.15 -2.29 -5.28
CA GLY A 170 -4.92 -1.72 -4.77
C GLY A 170 -5.13 -1.17 -3.36
N GLN A 171 -4.04 -0.95 -2.64
CA GLN A 171 -4.08 -0.37 -1.30
C GLN A 171 -2.90 0.59 -1.11
N ILE A 172 -3.19 1.80 -0.64
CA ILE A 172 -2.20 2.78 -0.24
C ILE A 172 -2.28 2.97 1.27
N GLN A 173 -1.12 2.87 1.93
CA GLN A 173 -1.00 3.03 3.37
C GLN A 173 -0.94 4.51 3.74
N LEU A 174 -1.93 5.02 4.47
CA LEU A 174 -2.02 6.44 4.85
C LEU A 174 -1.41 6.73 6.23
N THR A 175 -1.33 5.70 7.07
CA THR A 175 -0.96 5.81 8.50
C THR A 175 0.35 6.58 8.72
N ALA A 176 1.40 6.32 7.92
CA ALA A 176 2.69 6.98 8.11
C ALA A 176 2.57 8.50 7.89
N SER A 177 1.96 8.92 6.79
CA SER A 177 1.75 10.32 6.45
C SER A 177 0.86 11.02 7.48
N LEU A 178 -0.22 10.36 7.93
CA LEU A 178 -1.09 10.89 8.98
C LEU A 178 -0.36 10.99 10.34
N ALA A 179 0.48 10.03 10.69
CA ALA A 179 1.30 10.10 11.90
C ALA A 179 2.31 11.25 11.82
N SER A 180 2.86 11.52 10.64
CA SER A 180 3.68 12.71 10.39
C SER A 180 2.88 13.99 10.60
N ALA A 181 1.65 14.04 10.07
CA ALA A 181 0.72 15.17 10.26
C ALA A 181 0.41 15.42 11.75
N VAL A 182 0.18 14.37 12.54
CA VAL A 182 0.04 14.47 14.01
C VAL A 182 1.31 15.01 14.64
N SER A 183 2.47 14.46 14.28
CA SER A 183 3.76 14.88 14.86
C SER A 183 4.13 16.33 14.55
N ASN A 184 3.64 16.86 13.43
CA ASN A 184 3.83 18.23 12.98
C ASN A 184 2.73 19.19 13.48
N GLY A 185 1.73 18.68 14.23
CA GLY A 185 0.64 19.47 14.79
C GLY A 185 -0.41 19.92 13.77
N VAL A 186 -0.51 19.24 12.62
CA VAL A 186 -1.53 19.49 11.58
C VAL A 186 -2.89 18.98 12.02
N ILE A 187 -2.91 17.80 12.61
CA ILE A 187 -4.10 17.16 13.22
C ILE A 187 -3.76 16.74 14.65
N ALA A 188 -4.77 16.64 15.51
CA ALA A 188 -4.55 16.37 16.93
C ALA A 188 -4.08 14.92 17.20
N ASP A 189 -4.64 13.96 16.47
CA ASP A 189 -4.40 12.54 16.62
C ASP A 189 -4.87 11.76 15.37
N LEU A 190 -4.80 10.43 15.43
CA LEU A 190 -5.28 9.53 14.38
C LEU A 190 -6.76 9.14 14.54
N SER A 191 -7.52 9.85 15.39
CA SER A 191 -8.95 9.58 15.52
C SER A 191 -9.71 10.01 14.27
N GLU A 192 -10.88 9.42 14.09
CA GLU A 192 -11.83 9.76 13.01
C GLU A 192 -12.13 11.27 12.98
N ALA A 193 -12.35 11.89 14.15
CA ALA A 193 -12.66 13.31 14.28
C ALA A 193 -11.54 14.22 13.73
N SER A 194 -10.29 13.77 13.81
CA SER A 194 -9.11 14.49 13.31
C SER A 194 -8.83 14.19 11.83
N VAL A 195 -8.91 12.93 11.44
CA VAL A 195 -8.46 12.45 10.12
C VAL A 195 -9.51 12.70 9.03
N ILE A 196 -10.78 12.44 9.31
CA ILE A 196 -11.86 12.53 8.32
C ILE A 196 -11.93 13.94 7.70
N PRO A 197 -11.95 15.05 8.47
CA PRO A 197 -12.00 16.39 7.89
C PRO A 197 -10.79 16.73 7.02
N LEU A 198 -9.59 16.29 7.43
CA LEU A 198 -8.37 16.50 6.66
C LEU A 198 -8.46 15.80 5.30
N LEU A 199 -8.79 14.51 5.29
CA LEU A 199 -8.87 13.73 4.06
C LEU A 199 -9.98 14.26 3.13
N LYS A 200 -11.17 14.59 3.65
CA LYS A 200 -12.25 15.18 2.84
C LYS A 200 -11.86 16.48 2.14
N SER A 201 -11.02 17.29 2.79
CA SER A 201 -10.68 18.62 2.28
C SER A 201 -9.48 18.62 1.33
N SER A 202 -8.67 17.56 1.33
CA SER A 202 -7.34 17.58 0.72
C SER A 202 -6.98 16.31 -0.06
N LEU A 203 -7.65 15.18 0.13
CA LEU A 203 -7.32 13.96 -0.62
C LEU A 203 -7.64 14.17 -2.10
N GLN A 204 -6.67 13.88 -2.97
CA GLN A 204 -6.85 13.95 -4.42
C GLN A 204 -6.23 12.72 -5.07
N ALA A 205 -6.91 12.17 -6.07
CA ALA A 205 -6.39 11.09 -6.88
C ALA A 205 -6.36 11.50 -8.34
N HIS A 206 -5.25 11.15 -9.01
CA HIS A 206 -5.03 11.47 -10.40
C HIS A 206 -4.54 10.23 -11.13
N LEU A 207 -5.02 10.04 -12.36
CA LEU A 207 -4.52 9.01 -13.25
C LEU A 207 -3.39 9.57 -14.10
N ARG A 208 -2.36 8.77 -14.31
CA ARG A 208 -1.22 9.16 -15.14
C ARG A 208 -0.84 8.03 -16.09
N ALA A 209 -0.81 8.35 -17.38
CA ALA A 209 -0.35 7.45 -18.42
C ALA A 209 1.14 7.13 -18.27
N ARG A 210 1.60 6.07 -18.93
CA ARG A 210 3.01 5.66 -18.95
C ARG A 210 3.95 6.79 -19.42
N ASN A 211 3.50 7.67 -20.30
CA ASN A 211 4.28 8.80 -20.82
C ASN A 211 4.31 10.02 -19.88
N GLY A 212 3.67 9.95 -18.71
CA GLY A 212 3.62 11.06 -17.74
C GLY A 212 2.41 11.97 -17.87
N GLU A 213 1.58 11.79 -18.90
CA GLU A 213 0.39 12.62 -19.07
C GLU A 213 -0.71 12.28 -18.07
N SER A 214 -1.35 13.31 -17.54
CA SER A 214 -2.53 13.17 -16.68
C SER A 214 -3.73 12.73 -17.50
N ILE A 215 -4.54 11.85 -16.92
CA ILE A 215 -5.77 11.35 -17.51
C ILE A 215 -6.91 11.83 -16.61
N GLU A 216 -7.86 12.55 -17.22
CA GLU A 216 -8.98 13.15 -16.48
C GLU A 216 -10.15 12.18 -16.29
N ASP A 217 -10.22 11.11 -17.10
CA ASP A 217 -11.28 10.10 -16.96
C ASP A 217 -11.01 9.16 -15.78
N LEU A 218 -11.65 9.48 -14.67
CA LEU A 218 -11.58 8.74 -13.41
C LEU A 218 -12.83 7.89 -13.16
N SER A 219 -13.71 7.74 -14.17
CA SER A 219 -15.06 7.17 -14.01
C SER A 219 -15.11 5.73 -13.47
N SER A 220 -14.04 4.95 -13.68
CA SER A 220 -13.92 3.58 -13.15
C SER A 220 -13.21 3.48 -11.80
N LEU A 221 -12.60 4.56 -11.30
CA LEU A 221 -11.81 4.55 -10.07
C LEU A 221 -12.71 4.81 -8.86
N VAL A 222 -12.75 3.83 -7.97
CA VAL A 222 -13.39 3.94 -6.65
C VAL A 222 -12.30 3.92 -5.58
N ILE A 223 -12.33 4.91 -4.70
CA ILE A 223 -11.40 5.02 -3.58
C ILE A 223 -12.17 4.94 -2.27
N THR A 224 -12.01 3.85 -1.53
CA THR A 224 -12.62 3.69 -0.21
C THR A 224 -11.57 3.92 0.87
N ILE A 225 -11.81 4.91 1.74
CA ILE A 225 -10.98 5.10 2.92
C ILE A 225 -11.47 4.19 4.05
N SER A 226 -10.55 3.46 4.65
CA SER A 226 -10.85 2.57 5.76
C SER A 226 -9.85 2.74 6.89
N SER A 227 -10.29 2.44 8.10
CA SER A 227 -9.40 2.38 9.26
C SER A 227 -9.67 1.12 10.08
N ARG A 228 -8.71 0.75 10.91
CA ARG A 228 -8.89 -0.32 11.90
C ARG A 228 -8.08 -0.04 13.16
N LYS A 229 -8.52 -0.66 14.24
CA LYS A 229 -7.72 -0.76 15.47
C LYS A 229 -6.62 -1.81 15.31
N VAL A 230 -5.47 -1.54 15.89
CA VAL A 230 -4.32 -2.45 15.92
C VAL A 230 -3.85 -2.61 17.35
N THR A 231 -3.59 -3.85 17.74
CA THR A 231 -2.90 -4.18 18.98
C THR A 231 -1.46 -4.55 18.61
N PRO A 232 -0.45 -3.74 18.96
CA PRO A 232 0.94 -4.03 18.63
C PRO A 232 1.40 -5.39 19.14
N ALA A 233 2.35 -6.00 18.46
CA ALA A 233 2.92 -7.29 18.87
C ALA A 233 3.61 -7.17 20.24
N SER A 234 3.26 -8.07 21.17
CA SER A 234 3.85 -8.15 22.51
C SER A 234 5.30 -8.63 22.50
N SER A 235 5.71 -9.38 21.48
CA SER A 235 7.07 -9.87 21.30
C SER A 235 7.43 -9.93 19.83
N ILE A 236 8.71 -10.13 19.53
CA ILE A 236 9.18 -10.39 18.17
C ILE A 236 8.62 -11.69 17.58
N TYR A 237 8.11 -12.60 18.42
CA TYR A 237 7.54 -13.85 17.95
C TYR A 237 6.05 -13.72 17.63
N ASP A 238 5.39 -12.61 17.99
CA ASP A 238 3.96 -12.46 17.80
C ASP A 238 3.63 -11.60 16.57
N PHE A 239 2.48 -11.84 15.97
CA PHE A 239 1.90 -10.88 15.03
C PHE A 239 1.10 -9.83 15.79
N PRO A 240 0.97 -8.60 15.26
CA PRO A 240 -0.02 -7.64 15.77
C PRO A 240 -1.44 -8.21 15.66
N GLY A 241 -2.29 -7.86 16.61
CA GLY A 241 -3.72 -8.09 16.53
C GLY A 241 -4.38 -7.02 15.67
N TYR A 242 -5.35 -7.40 14.84
CA TYR A 242 -6.09 -6.49 13.97
C TYR A 242 -7.58 -6.57 14.29
N GLY A 243 -8.20 -5.41 14.52
CA GLY A 243 -9.65 -5.31 14.53
C GLY A 243 -10.23 -5.27 13.11
N ASP A 244 -11.55 -5.25 13.02
CA ASP A 244 -12.28 -5.14 11.77
C ASP A 244 -12.02 -3.79 11.08
N TRP A 245 -12.14 -3.80 9.76
CA TRP A 245 -12.12 -2.57 8.97
C TRP A 245 -13.42 -1.81 9.13
N VAL A 246 -13.30 -0.50 9.32
CA VAL A 246 -14.38 0.47 9.28
C VAL A 246 -14.16 1.33 8.05
N ASP A 247 -15.13 1.32 7.14
CA ASP A 247 -15.12 2.11 5.91
C ASP A 247 -15.81 3.45 6.12
N TYR A 248 -15.27 4.51 5.50
CA TYR A 248 -15.77 5.88 5.58
C TYR A 248 -16.28 6.32 4.20
N PRO A 249 -17.53 5.96 3.83
CA PRO A 249 -18.12 6.29 2.54
C PRO A 249 -18.20 7.81 2.29
N GLU A 250 -18.20 8.63 3.33
CA GLU A 250 -18.25 10.08 3.23
C GLU A 250 -16.95 10.72 2.74
N ILE A 251 -15.83 9.99 2.77
CA ILE A 251 -14.55 10.37 2.12
C ILE A 251 -14.40 9.64 0.78
N THR A 252 -15.24 8.63 0.55
CA THR A 252 -15.21 7.80 -0.66
C THR A 252 -15.79 8.64 -1.79
N GLU A 253 -14.91 9.31 -2.53
CA GLU A 253 -15.28 9.86 -3.81
C GLU A 253 -15.35 8.69 -4.82
N GLN A 254 -16.52 8.51 -5.46
CA GLN A 254 -16.43 8.30 -6.90
C GLN A 254 -15.76 9.57 -7.39
N VAL A 255 -14.56 9.46 -7.95
CA VAL A 255 -13.83 10.63 -8.45
C VAL A 255 -14.55 11.08 -9.71
N VAL A 256 -15.70 11.73 -9.52
CA VAL A 256 -16.49 12.36 -10.57
C VAL A 256 -15.94 13.78 -10.66
N THR A 257 -15.18 13.97 -11.72
CA THR A 257 -14.78 15.22 -12.35
C THR A 257 -15.49 16.46 -11.78
N ARG A 258 -14.71 17.36 -11.16
CA ARG A 258 -15.07 18.78 -11.09
C ARG A 258 -14.40 19.53 -12.23
#